data_AF-A0A0J9TAS3-F1
#
_entry.id   AF-A0A0J9TAS3-F1
#
_cell.length_a   1.000
_cell.length_b   1.000
_cell.length_c   1.000
_cell.angle_alpha   90.00
_cell.angle_beta   90.00
_cell.angle_gamma   90.00
#
_symmetry.space_group_name_H-M   'P 1'
#
loop_
_entity.id
_entity.type
_entity.pdbx_description
1 polymer ?
#
loop_
_entity_poly.entity_id
_entity_poly.type
_entity_poly.pdbx_seq_one_letter_code
_entity_poly.pdbx_strand_id
1 'polypeptide(L)'
;MVFGSPFSDTYPKFIWKSLSKSRKGKDIFNPFFVALNKTRIYDHILKHNSRYWMFVVSGGCITSYFWGVWFNNFWKRINKGKLYIDCPYTYPVEED
;
A
#
# COMPACT_ATOMS: atom_id res chain seq x y z
N MET A 1 -27.87 32.66 -10.57
CA MET A 1 -27.21 31.73 -9.60
C MET A 1 -26.94 30.43 -10.32
N VAL A 2 -25.67 30.06 -10.52
CA VAL A 2 -25.32 28.74 -11.08
C VAL A 2 -25.10 27.82 -9.88
N PHE A 3 -26.12 27.03 -9.55
CA PHE A 3 -26.06 26.05 -8.47
C PHE A 3 -25.11 24.93 -8.90
N GLY A 4 -24.00 24.75 -8.18
CA GLY A 4 -23.13 23.56 -8.35
C GLY A 4 -21.72 23.78 -8.93
N SER A 5 -21.25 25.00 -9.20
CA SER A 5 -19.83 25.18 -9.51
C SER A 5 -18.98 25.27 -8.22
N PRO A 6 -17.94 24.43 -8.05
CA PRO A 6 -17.11 24.42 -6.83
C PRO A 6 -16.12 25.60 -6.77
N PHE A 7 -16.09 26.46 -7.80
CA PHE A 7 -15.21 27.62 -7.93
C PHE A 7 -16.00 28.95 -7.94
N SER A 8 -17.28 28.93 -7.56
CA SER A 8 -18.05 30.17 -7.42
C SER A 8 -17.72 30.85 -6.10
N ASP A 9 -17.21 32.09 -6.15
CA ASP A 9 -16.90 32.90 -4.96
C ASP A 9 -18.16 33.40 -4.22
N THR A 10 -19.36 33.04 -4.69
CA THR A 10 -20.65 33.51 -4.15
C THR A 10 -21.31 32.55 -3.16
N TYR A 11 -20.53 31.71 -2.46
CA TYR A 11 -21.10 30.88 -1.39
C TYR A 11 -21.28 31.68 -0.08
N PRO A 12 -22.43 31.52 0.62
CA PRO A 12 -22.67 32.18 1.89
C PRO A 12 -21.69 31.76 2.99
N LYS A 13 -21.34 32.70 3.88
CA LYS A 13 -20.26 32.59 4.88
C LYS A 13 -20.36 31.37 5.81
N PHE A 14 -21.55 30.83 6.04
CA PHE A 14 -21.74 29.64 6.88
C PHE A 14 -21.18 28.36 6.23
N ILE A 15 -21.19 28.26 4.90
CA ILE A 15 -20.63 27.12 4.15
C ILE A 15 -19.11 27.12 4.32
N TRP A 16 -18.45 28.27 4.15
CA TRP A 16 -17.01 28.42 4.38
C TRP A 16 -16.61 28.12 5.83
N LYS A 17 -17.42 28.54 6.81
CA LYS A 17 -17.20 28.23 8.23
C LYS A 17 -17.40 26.75 8.56
N SER A 18 -18.23 26.05 7.80
CA SER A 18 -18.39 24.59 7.89
C SER A 18 -17.25 23.86 7.19
N LEU A 19 -16.84 24.33 6.01
CA LEU A 19 -15.68 23.79 5.27
C LEU A 19 -14.37 23.96 6.03
N SER A 20 -14.17 25.07 6.74
CA SER A 20 -12.97 25.30 7.56
C SER A 20 -12.91 24.42 8.81
N LYS A 21 -14.05 23.87 9.25
CA LYS A 21 -14.12 22.81 10.27
C LYS A 21 -13.88 21.41 9.69
N SER A 22 -13.79 21.26 8.37
CA SER A 22 -13.47 19.98 7.73
C SER A 22 -12.06 19.52 8.11
N ARG A 23 -11.90 18.23 8.36
CA ARG A 23 -10.61 17.57 8.63
C ARG A 23 -9.72 17.44 7.38
N LYS A 24 -10.16 17.94 6.22
CA LYS A 24 -9.43 17.93 4.95
C LYS A 24 -8.03 18.53 5.15
N GLY A 25 -7.00 17.70 5.06
CA GLY A 25 -5.60 18.12 5.20
C GLY A 25 -4.95 17.90 6.57
N LYS A 26 -5.70 17.47 7.60
CA LYS A 26 -5.19 17.29 8.97
C LYS A 26 -4.89 15.84 9.36
N ASP A 27 -5.06 14.89 8.44
CA ASP A 27 -4.73 13.49 8.69
C ASP A 27 -3.24 13.22 8.54
N ILE A 28 -2.69 12.37 9.40
CA ILE A 28 -1.29 11.93 9.37
C ILE A 28 -0.96 11.25 8.03
N PHE A 29 -1.96 10.64 7.39
CA PHE A 29 -1.86 10.02 6.07
C PHE A 29 -2.19 10.97 4.90
N ASN A 30 -2.48 12.25 5.17
CA ASN A 30 -2.76 13.22 4.11
C ASN A 30 -1.64 13.33 3.05
N PRO A 31 -0.33 13.31 3.40
CA PRO A 31 0.73 13.29 2.40
C PRO A 31 0.68 12.06 1.49
N PHE A 32 0.33 10.91 2.06
CA PHE A 32 0.16 9.65 1.31
C PHE A 32 -1.02 9.74 0.35
N PHE A 33 -2.18 10.23 0.80
CA PHE A 33 -3.34 10.40 -0.07
C PHE A 33 -3.14 11.45 -1.16
N VAL A 34 -2.40 12.53 -0.87
CA VAL A 34 -2.02 13.53 -1.87
C VAL A 34 -1.09 12.92 -2.92
N ALA A 35 -0.08 12.14 -2.50
CA ALA A 35 0.82 11.45 -3.41
C ALA A 35 0.06 10.41 -4.27
N LEU A 36 -0.80 9.60 -3.67
CA LEU A 36 -1.66 8.65 -4.39
C LEU A 36 -2.57 9.36 -5.39
N ASN A 37 -3.24 10.45 -4.99
CA ASN A 37 -4.08 11.20 -5.92
C ASN A 37 -3.27 11.83 -7.06
N LYS A 38 -2.02 12.24 -6.80
CA LYS A 38 -1.10 12.73 -7.84
C LYS A 38 -0.76 11.66 -8.88
N THR A 39 -0.72 10.39 -8.49
CA THR A 39 -0.47 9.29 -9.45
C THR A 39 -1.61 9.06 -10.44
N ARG A 40 -2.81 9.64 -10.20
CA ARG A 40 -4.01 9.46 -11.03
C ARG A 40 -4.34 7.98 -11.30
N ILE A 41 -3.99 7.08 -10.37
CA ILE A 41 -4.30 5.65 -10.45
C ILE A 41 -5.79 5.41 -10.71
N TYR A 42 -6.66 6.28 -10.18
CA TYR A 42 -8.09 6.21 -10.45
C TYR A 42 -8.41 6.29 -11.95
N ASP A 43 -7.87 7.29 -12.63
CA ASP A 43 -8.14 7.53 -14.06
C ASP A 43 -7.53 6.45 -14.95
N HIS A 44 -6.36 5.94 -14.57
CA HIS A 44 -5.63 4.98 -15.39
C HIS A 44 -6.09 3.53 -15.20
N ILE A 45 -6.44 3.16 -13.96
CA ILE A 45 -6.60 1.77 -13.54
C ILE A 45 -8.01 1.50 -13.02
N LEU A 46 -8.53 2.31 -12.10
CA LEU A 46 -9.80 2.02 -11.40
C LEU A 46 -11.05 2.36 -12.22
N LYS A 47 -10.95 3.23 -13.23
CA LYS A 47 -12.08 3.66 -14.06
C LYS A 47 -12.66 2.57 -14.96
N HIS A 48 -11.82 1.62 -15.40
CA HIS A 48 -12.22 0.56 -16.32
C HIS A 48 -12.12 -0.81 -15.63
N ASN A 49 -13.22 -1.56 -15.60
CA ASN A 49 -13.33 -2.80 -14.84
C ASN A 49 -12.29 -3.86 -15.23
N SER A 50 -11.94 -3.98 -16.51
CA SER A 50 -10.91 -4.92 -16.99
C SER A 50 -9.50 -4.55 -16.50
N ARG A 51 -9.15 -3.26 -16.51
CA ARG A 51 -7.85 -2.77 -16.03
C ARG A 51 -7.75 -2.88 -14.52
N TYR A 52 -8.84 -2.58 -13.82
CA TYR A 52 -8.95 -2.78 -12.39
C TYR A 52 -8.72 -4.25 -12.01
N TRP A 53 -9.40 -5.18 -12.68
CA TRP A 53 -9.24 -6.61 -12.42
C TRP A 53 -7.80 -7.08 -12.64
N MET A 54 -7.20 -6.71 -13.78
CA MET A 54 -5.79 -7.01 -14.07
C MET A 54 -4.84 -6.45 -13.01
N PHE A 55 -5.06 -5.21 -12.57
CA PHE A 55 -4.25 -4.58 -11.53
C PHE A 55 -4.39 -5.27 -10.17
N VAL A 56 -5.60 -5.63 -9.77
CA VAL A 56 -5.85 -6.33 -8.50
C VAL A 56 -5.21 -7.72 -8.52
N VAL A 57 -5.38 -8.49 -9.60
CA VAL A 57 -4.82 -9.83 -9.71
C VAL A 57 -3.29 -9.79 -9.75
N SER A 58 -2.71 -8.98 -10.64
CA SER A 58 -1.26 -8.85 -10.75
C SER A 58 -0.63 -8.28 -9.47
N GLY A 59 -1.23 -7.22 -8.91
CA GLY A 59 -0.81 -6.64 -7.64
C GLY A 59 -0.90 -7.65 -6.50
N GLY A 60 -1.99 -8.42 -6.42
CA GLY A 60 -2.18 -9.50 -5.45
C GLY A 60 -1.10 -10.57 -5.55
N CYS A 61 -0.81 -11.08 -6.74
CA CYS A 61 0.24 -12.09 -6.93
C CYS A 61 1.62 -11.57 -6.53
N ILE A 62 1.99 -10.37 -6.99
CA ILE A 62 3.31 -9.77 -6.71
C ILE A 62 3.47 -9.50 -5.22
N THR A 63 2.48 -8.88 -4.59
CA THR A 63 2.53 -8.56 -3.16
C THR A 63 2.57 -9.80 -2.29
N SER A 64 1.82 -10.85 -2.65
CA SER A 64 1.83 -12.14 -1.94
C SER A 64 3.20 -12.81 -2.00
N TYR A 65 3.81 -12.86 -3.19
CA TYR A 65 5.16 -13.41 -3.36
C TYR A 65 6.20 -12.62 -2.57
N PHE A 66 6.18 -11.28 -2.70
CA PHE A 66 7.10 -10.40 -2.01
C PHE A 66 7.00 -10.56 -0.49
N TRP A 67 5.78 -10.55 0.07
CA TRP A 67 5.59 -10.73 1.51
C TRP A 67 6.03 -12.11 1.97
N GLY A 68 5.73 -13.17 1.21
CA GLY A 68 6.18 -14.52 1.51
C GLY A 68 7.71 -14.61 1.62
N VAL A 69 8.41 -14.05 0.62
CA VAL A 69 9.89 -14.01 0.62
C VAL A 69 10.42 -13.15 1.77
N TRP A 70 9.84 -11.98 2.00
CA TRP A 70 10.28 -11.06 3.07
C TRP A 70 10.16 -11.72 4.44
N PHE A 71 8.98 -12.25 4.78
CA PHE A 71 8.76 -12.88 6.07
C PHE A 71 9.58 -14.15 6.24
N ASN A 72 9.76 -14.95 5.18
CA ASN A 72 10.63 -16.11 5.23
C ASN A 72 12.09 -15.71 5.51
N ASN A 73 12.61 -14.68 4.84
CA ASN A 73 13.97 -14.19 5.07
C ASN A 73 14.13 -13.57 6.46
N PHE A 74 13.11 -12.85 6.94
CA PHE A 74 13.10 -12.31 8.28
C PHE A 74 13.10 -13.42 9.34
N TRP A 75 12.28 -14.45 9.15
CA TRP A 75 12.23 -15.62 10.01
C TRP A 75 13.56 -16.40 10.01
N LYS A 76 14.16 -16.61 8.84
CA LYS A 76 15.48 -17.25 8.71
C LYS A 76 16.56 -16.46 9.45
N ARG A 77 16.53 -15.12 9.34
CA ARG A 77 17.49 -14.24 10.03
C ARG A 77 17.38 -14.37 11.55
N ILE A 78 16.17 -14.49 12.10
CA ILE A 78 15.95 -14.68 13.54
C ILE A 78 16.40 -16.08 14.00
N ASN A 79 16.13 -17.11 13.20
CA ASN A 79 16.39 -18.52 13.56
C ASN A 79 17.74 -19.04 13.07
N LYS A 80 18.66 -18.14 12.69
CA LYS A 80 19.99 -18.51 12.20
C LYS A 80 20.69 -19.45 13.19
N GLY A 81 21.22 -20.56 12.69
CA GLY A 81 21.91 -21.59 13.47
C GLY A 81 20.99 -22.64 14.11
N LYS A 82 19.66 -22.50 13.98
CA LYS A 82 18.67 -23.51 14.39
C LYS A 82 17.99 -24.21 13.21
N LEU A 83 18.26 -23.74 11.99
CA LEU A 83 17.67 -24.27 10.78
C LEU A 83 18.46 -25.48 10.28
N TYR A 84 17.77 -26.45 9.69
CA TYR A 84 18.42 -27.59 9.03
C TYR A 84 19.48 -27.18 8.00
N ILE A 85 19.27 -26.04 7.31
CA ILE A 85 20.24 -25.51 6.35
C ILE A 85 21.53 -25.00 7.01
N ASP A 86 21.45 -24.61 8.29
CA ASP A 86 22.58 -24.09 9.06
C ASP A 86 23.28 -25.21 9.87
N CYS A 87 22.68 -26.40 9.96
CA CYS A 87 23.23 -27.57 10.65
C CYS A 87 23.55 -28.68 9.63
N PRO A 88 24.62 -28.55 8.84
CA PRO A 88 25.00 -29.59 7.88
C PRO A 88 25.31 -30.89 8.63
N TYR A 89 24.71 -31.99 8.17
CA TYR A 89 24.98 -33.32 8.70
C TYR A 89 26.44 -33.68 8.44
N THR A 90 27.23 -33.81 9.51
CA THR A 90 28.59 -34.35 9.46
C THR A 90 28.52 -35.86 9.48
N TYR A 91 29.06 -36.51 8.45
CA TYR A 91 29.25 -37.96 8.49
C TYR A 91 30.14 -38.32 9.68
N PRO A 92 29.78 -39.36 10.45
CA PRO A 92 30.69 -39.89 11.45
C PRO A 92 31.98 -40.35 10.76
N VAL A 93 33.12 -40.06 11.38
CA VAL A 93 34.42 -40.57 10.92
C VAL A 93 34.40 -42.08 11.15
N GLU A 94 34.68 -42.88 10.11
CA GLU A 94 34.83 -44.32 10.28
C GLU A 94 36.01 -44.58 11.23
N GLU A 95 35.79 -45.32 12.31
CA GLU A 95 36.87 -45.75 13.21
C GLU A 95 37.65 -46.87 12.49
N ASP A 96 38.87 -46.57 12.04
CA ASP A 96 39.84 -47.53 11.48
C ASP A 96 40.27 -48.59 12.51
#